data_AF-A0A7Y6IC79-F1
#
_entry.id   AF-A0A7Y6IC79-F1
#
_cell.length_a   1.000
_cell.length_b   1.000
_cell.length_c   1.000
_cell.angle_alpha   90.00
_cell.angle_beta   90.00
_cell.angle_gamma   90.00
#
_symmetry.space_group_name_H-M   'P 1'
#
loop_
_entity.id
_entity.type
_entity.pdbx_description
1 polymer ?
#
loop_
_entity_poly.entity_id
_entity_poly.type
_entity_poly.pdbx_seq_one_letter_code
_entity_poly.pdbx_strand_id
1 'polypeptide(L)'
;MVVFACAGCGAVLTARVARVALPDHSGQKYGHDLLPGLLEPGTYAVDPGDGRPWRPWKPAPEEHGVRLLTYCISGPPNRIGIAPGDVRGTVFIPDRLGGCCCGWDGQYGPNLACATCGCPVATRVDDCGFWQVVWLEPEAVRPVSVDGPVQRVIDWTELPSTPPVDPCGYWSPQWEAAVAVALAHLLAVSGGQRVSVPEGPVAEVFRRAIDSLLPPGPPERHLVLAGPGLSAPITDIALVPRHPQTGEVWPCNTPAEDQ
;
A
#
# COMPACT_ATOMS: atom_id res chain seq x y z
N MET A 1 -9.71 17.71 8.00
CA MET A 1 -9.52 16.40 8.68
C MET A 1 -10.84 15.66 8.70
N VAL A 2 -10.84 14.34 8.85
CA VAL A 2 -12.06 13.55 9.03
C VAL A 2 -11.96 12.67 10.27
N VAL A 3 -13.10 12.31 10.82
CA VAL A 3 -13.25 11.10 11.65
C VAL A 3 -14.17 10.15 10.91
N PHE A 4 -13.98 8.85 11.07
CA PHE A 4 -14.95 7.87 10.58
C PHE A 4 -15.90 7.51 11.72
N ALA A 5 -17.19 7.60 11.43
CA ALA A 5 -18.26 7.23 12.35
C ALA A 5 -18.97 5.97 11.85
N CYS A 6 -19.51 5.18 12.78
CA CYS A 6 -20.35 4.03 12.46
C CYS A 6 -21.54 4.49 11.61
N ALA A 7 -21.79 3.84 10.47
CA ALA A 7 -22.93 4.13 9.62
C ALA A 7 -24.27 3.79 10.31
N GLY A 8 -24.29 2.77 11.18
CA GLY A 8 -25.50 2.31 11.86
C GLY A 8 -25.97 3.19 13.02
N CYS A 9 -25.05 3.66 13.88
CA CYS A 9 -25.42 4.43 15.07
C CYS A 9 -24.76 5.82 15.19
N GLY A 10 -23.84 6.17 14.28
CA GLY A 10 -23.15 7.46 14.29
C GLY A 10 -22.04 7.62 15.33
N ALA A 11 -21.75 6.60 16.14
CA ALA A 11 -20.63 6.64 17.09
C ALA A 11 -19.29 6.85 16.35
N VAL A 12 -18.43 7.74 16.87
CA VAL A 12 -17.10 8.00 16.30
C VAL A 12 -16.19 6.80 16.57
N LEU A 13 -15.57 6.27 15.51
CA LEU A 13 -14.77 5.04 15.53
C LEU A 13 -13.27 5.28 15.35
N THR A 14 -12.86 6.52 15.07
CA THR A 14 -11.45 6.82 14.79
C THR A 14 -10.98 8.09 15.48
N ALA A 15 -9.66 8.23 15.54
CA ALA A 15 -8.99 9.51 15.65
C ALA A 15 -9.30 10.43 14.46
N ARG A 16 -8.89 11.69 14.61
CA ARG A 16 -8.86 12.62 13.48
C ARG A 16 -7.76 12.16 12.55
N VAL A 17 -8.11 11.90 11.30
CA VAL A 17 -7.19 11.39 10.29
C VAL A 17 -7.19 12.28 9.04
N ALA A 18 -6.04 12.36 8.38
CA ALA A 18 -5.86 13.01 7.08
C ALA A 18 -5.63 11.97 5.98
N ARG A 19 -6.08 12.25 4.76
CA ARG A 19 -5.90 11.32 3.64
C ARG A 19 -4.45 11.33 3.19
N VAL A 20 -3.89 10.15 2.95
CA VAL A 20 -2.61 9.95 2.27
C VAL A 20 -2.76 8.98 1.08
N ALA A 21 -1.72 8.88 0.26
CA ALA A 21 -1.67 7.85 -0.78
C ALA A 21 -1.53 6.46 -0.16
N LEU A 22 -2.05 5.45 -0.84
CA LEU A 22 -1.86 4.07 -0.43
C LEU A 22 -0.40 3.67 -0.69
N PRO A 23 0.35 3.17 0.33
CA PRO A 23 1.72 2.71 0.12
C PRO A 23 1.79 1.50 -0.83
N ASP A 24 2.85 1.42 -1.65
CA ASP A 24 3.05 0.31 -2.59
C ASP A 24 3.13 -1.07 -1.91
N HIS A 25 3.62 -1.10 -0.67
CA HIS A 25 3.73 -2.31 0.14
C HIS A 25 2.41 -2.70 0.83
N SER A 26 1.30 -1.99 0.62
CA SER A 26 0.00 -2.28 1.26
C SER A 26 -0.56 -3.68 0.98
N GLY A 27 -0.24 -4.25 -0.19
CA GLY A 27 -0.62 -5.60 -0.58
C GLY A 27 0.44 -6.67 -0.32
N GLN A 28 1.58 -6.30 0.26
CA GLN A 28 2.73 -7.19 0.43
C GLN A 28 2.63 -7.99 1.74
N LYS A 29 2.97 -9.27 1.68
CA LYS A 29 3.40 -10.06 2.83
C LYS A 29 4.92 -10.22 2.75
N TYR A 30 5.63 -10.01 3.85
CA TYR A 30 7.09 -10.03 3.84
C TYR A 30 7.67 -10.75 5.05
N GLY A 31 8.49 -11.77 4.80
CA GLY A 31 9.19 -12.51 5.84
C GLY A 31 8.27 -13.11 6.90
N HIS A 32 8.78 -13.17 8.13
CA HIS A 32 8.12 -13.76 9.30
C HIS A 32 8.15 -12.85 10.54
N ASP A 33 8.53 -11.59 10.37
CA ASP A 33 8.66 -10.62 11.45
C ASP A 33 7.35 -9.85 11.67
N LEU A 34 7.22 -9.23 12.86
CA LEU A 34 6.18 -8.22 13.08
C LEU A 34 6.57 -6.93 12.34
N LEU A 35 5.94 -6.70 11.19
CA LEU A 35 6.15 -5.48 10.42
C LEU A 35 5.53 -4.27 11.17
N PRO A 36 6.04 -3.05 10.93
CA PRO A 36 5.47 -1.86 11.53
C PRO A 36 4.07 -1.54 10.94
N GLY A 37 3.48 -0.44 11.43
CA GLY A 37 2.25 0.11 10.87
C GLY A 37 2.38 0.36 9.36
N LEU A 38 1.34 0.00 8.60
CA LEU A 38 1.23 0.34 7.18
C LEU A 38 1.16 1.86 6.97
N LEU A 39 0.51 2.55 7.91
CA LEU A 39 0.23 3.98 7.84
C LEU A 39 0.71 4.67 9.11
N GLU A 40 1.18 5.90 8.95
CA GLU A 40 1.52 6.77 10.07
C GLU A 40 0.26 7.11 10.89
N PRO A 41 0.35 7.20 12.22
CA PRO A 41 -0.76 7.65 13.06
C PRO A 41 -1.32 9.01 12.61
N GLY A 42 -2.65 9.15 12.65
CA GLY A 42 -3.35 10.33 12.17
C GLY A 42 -3.53 10.39 10.65
N THR A 43 -3.23 9.31 9.93
CA THR A 43 -3.45 9.21 8.48
C THR A 43 -4.45 8.10 8.10
N TYR A 44 -5.05 8.21 6.92
CA TYR A 44 -5.83 7.14 6.31
C TYR A 44 -5.54 7.03 4.82
N ALA A 45 -5.61 5.82 4.28
CA ALA A 45 -5.56 5.56 2.84
C ALA A 45 -6.81 4.80 2.40
N VAL A 46 -7.15 4.89 1.12
CA VAL A 46 -8.24 4.12 0.52
C VAL A 46 -7.62 3.11 -0.42
N ASP A 47 -7.93 1.83 -0.21
CA ASP A 47 -7.54 0.76 -1.11
C ASP A 47 -8.61 0.60 -2.20
N PRO A 48 -8.30 0.87 -3.48
CA PRO A 48 -9.28 0.77 -4.56
C PRO A 48 -9.71 -0.69 -4.86
N GLY A 49 -9.01 -1.69 -4.32
CA GLY A 49 -9.16 -3.08 -4.70
C GLY A 49 -8.44 -3.41 -6.00
N ASP A 50 -8.55 -4.67 -6.43
CA ASP A 50 -7.83 -5.23 -7.59
C ASP A 50 -8.65 -5.18 -8.90
N GLY A 51 -9.78 -4.48 -8.88
CA GLY A 51 -10.74 -4.41 -10.00
C GLY A 51 -11.52 -5.72 -10.24
N ARG A 52 -11.33 -6.77 -9.44
CA ARG A 52 -12.08 -8.02 -9.53
C ARG A 52 -13.31 -7.95 -8.63
N PRO A 53 -14.41 -8.65 -8.98
CA PRO A 53 -15.55 -8.77 -8.08
C PRO A 53 -15.11 -9.38 -6.76
N TRP A 54 -15.21 -8.61 -5.67
CA TRP A 54 -14.86 -9.12 -4.36
C TRP A 54 -15.85 -10.21 -3.95
N ARG A 55 -15.32 -11.33 -3.46
CA ARG A 55 -16.11 -12.39 -2.83
C ARG A 55 -15.50 -12.67 -1.46
N PRO A 56 -16.30 -12.71 -0.39
CA PRO A 56 -15.83 -13.15 0.90
C PRO A 56 -15.20 -14.53 0.75
N TRP A 57 -13.98 -14.71 1.27
CA TRP A 57 -13.37 -16.02 1.33
C TRP A 57 -14.23 -16.94 2.21
N LYS A 58 -14.67 -18.07 1.66
CA LYS A 58 -15.29 -19.14 2.42
C LYS A 58 -14.28 -20.28 2.50
N PRO A 59 -13.71 -20.58 3.68
CA PRO A 59 -12.88 -21.77 3.80
C PRO A 59 -13.73 -22.99 3.44
N ALA A 60 -13.24 -23.82 2.52
CA ALA A 60 -13.85 -25.11 2.26
C ALA A 60 -13.70 -26.00 3.52
N PRO A 61 -14.69 -26.84 3.84
CA PRO A 61 -14.56 -27.80 4.92
C PRO A 61 -13.38 -28.75 4.65
N GLU A 62 -12.53 -28.95 5.67
CA GLU A 62 -11.30 -29.72 5.57
C GLU A 62 -11.61 -31.22 5.39
N GLU A 63 -11.17 -31.86 4.30
CA GLU A 63 -11.28 -33.33 4.15
C GLU A 63 -10.15 -34.10 4.86
N HIS A 64 -8.97 -33.49 5.08
CA HIS A 64 -7.75 -34.23 5.45
C HIS A 64 -6.90 -33.58 6.57
N GLY A 65 -7.44 -32.62 7.33
CA GLY A 65 -6.76 -32.05 8.51
C GLY A 65 -5.47 -31.24 8.23
N VAL A 66 -5.14 -30.99 6.95
CA VAL A 66 -4.06 -30.08 6.55
C VAL A 66 -4.68 -28.77 6.08
N ARG A 67 -4.50 -27.70 6.87
CA ARG A 67 -4.92 -26.35 6.50
C ARG A 67 -3.99 -25.80 5.42
N LEU A 68 -4.50 -25.66 4.20
CA LEU A 68 -3.86 -24.77 3.23
C LEU A 68 -4.11 -23.33 3.69
N LEU A 69 -3.12 -22.73 4.35
CA LEU A 69 -3.16 -21.35 4.80
C LEU A 69 -3.12 -20.43 3.58
N THR A 70 -4.29 -20.15 3.01
CA THR A 70 -4.44 -19.14 1.98
C THR A 70 -4.66 -17.80 2.68
N TYR A 71 -3.59 -17.02 2.80
CA TYR A 71 -3.65 -15.68 3.36
C TYR A 71 -4.30 -14.73 2.35
N CYS A 72 -5.45 -14.15 2.70
CA CYS A 72 -6.12 -13.16 1.85
C CYS A 72 -5.79 -11.75 2.35
N ILE A 73 -4.85 -11.09 1.69
CA ILE A 73 -4.58 -9.65 1.90
C ILE A 73 -5.65 -8.79 1.21
N SER A 74 -6.42 -9.37 0.28
CA SER A 74 -7.47 -8.68 -0.46
C SER A 74 -8.75 -8.49 0.36
N GLY A 75 -9.42 -7.37 0.13
CA GLY A 75 -10.68 -6.99 0.76
C GLY A 75 -11.63 -6.34 -0.24
N PRO A 76 -12.83 -5.91 0.19
CA PRO A 76 -13.74 -5.20 -0.69
C PRO A 76 -13.08 -3.91 -1.20
N PRO A 77 -13.42 -3.47 -2.43
CA PRO A 77 -12.90 -2.22 -2.96
C PRO A 77 -13.33 -1.04 -2.10
N ASN A 78 -12.48 -0.02 -2.04
CA ASN A 78 -12.66 1.21 -1.26
C ASN A 78 -12.59 1.03 0.26
N ARG A 79 -12.06 -0.09 0.77
CA ARG A 79 -11.76 -0.22 2.20
C ARG A 79 -10.77 0.87 2.65
N ILE A 80 -10.94 1.32 3.89
CA ILE A 80 -10.19 2.47 4.43
C ILE A 80 -9.17 1.98 5.44
N GLY A 81 -7.89 2.11 5.13
CA GLY A 81 -6.81 1.74 6.02
C GLY A 81 -6.49 2.89 6.99
N ILE A 82 -6.29 2.56 8.26
CA ILE A 82 -5.75 3.46 9.30
C ILE A 82 -4.72 2.73 10.17
N ALA A 83 -3.90 3.48 10.89
CA ALA A 83 -3.02 2.91 11.91
C ALA A 83 -3.86 2.26 13.03
N PRO A 84 -3.48 1.08 13.57
CA PRO A 84 -4.24 0.43 14.64
C PRO A 84 -4.48 1.31 15.88
N GLY A 85 -3.55 2.21 16.19
CA GLY A 85 -3.66 3.16 17.31
C GLY A 85 -4.71 4.26 17.12
N ASP A 86 -5.20 4.48 15.89
CA ASP A 86 -6.23 5.48 15.60
C ASP A 86 -7.65 4.94 15.79
N VAL A 87 -7.82 3.64 16.06
CA VAL A 87 -9.14 3.05 16.30
C VAL A 87 -9.68 3.44 17.67
N ARG A 88 -10.99 3.74 17.74
CA ARG A 88 -11.71 4.11 18.98
C ARG A 88 -13.08 3.48 19.01
N GLY A 89 -13.63 3.25 20.20
CA GLY A 89 -15.03 2.85 20.35
C GLY A 89 -15.39 1.53 19.65
N THR A 90 -14.42 0.63 19.51
CA THR A 90 -14.61 -0.71 18.96
C THR A 90 -14.29 -1.79 19.97
N VAL A 91 -14.92 -2.95 19.82
CA VAL A 91 -14.61 -4.18 20.55
C VAL A 91 -14.31 -5.30 19.56
N PHE A 92 -13.49 -6.27 19.96
CA PHE A 92 -13.25 -7.45 19.15
C PHE A 92 -14.50 -8.34 19.08
N ILE A 93 -14.66 -9.02 17.95
CA ILE A 93 -15.64 -10.08 17.74
C ILE A 93 -14.92 -11.42 17.98
N PRO A 94 -15.09 -12.09 19.13
CA PRO A 94 -14.28 -13.24 19.51
C PRO A 94 -14.27 -14.37 18.47
N ASP A 95 -15.42 -14.66 17.86
CA ASP A 95 -15.56 -15.75 16.88
C ASP A 95 -14.86 -15.48 15.53
N ARG A 96 -14.37 -14.26 15.32
CA ARG A 96 -13.64 -13.85 14.12
C ARG A 96 -12.18 -13.49 14.41
N LEU A 97 -11.72 -13.74 15.63
CA LEU A 97 -10.32 -13.70 15.95
C LEU A 97 -9.65 -14.94 15.35
N GLY A 98 -8.65 -14.70 14.52
CA GLY A 98 -7.93 -15.73 13.80
C GLY A 98 -6.59 -15.21 13.34
N GLY A 99 -5.64 -16.12 13.16
CA GLY A 99 -4.29 -15.86 12.72
C GLY A 99 -3.48 -17.13 12.81
N CYS A 100 -2.32 -17.14 12.17
CA CYS A 100 -1.51 -18.34 12.04
C CYS A 100 -0.30 -18.37 12.97
N CYS A 101 0.09 -17.24 13.58
CA CYS A 101 1.32 -17.20 14.37
C CYS A 101 1.33 -16.19 15.53
N CYS A 102 1.42 -14.89 15.24
CA CYS A 102 1.73 -13.85 16.22
C CYS A 102 0.58 -12.88 16.49
N GLY A 103 -0.43 -12.82 15.62
CA GLY A 103 -1.51 -11.85 15.72
C GLY A 103 -2.72 -12.24 14.89
N TRP A 104 -3.40 -11.25 14.34
CA TRP A 104 -4.59 -11.45 13.52
C TRP A 104 -4.32 -11.17 12.05
N ASP A 105 -4.64 -12.12 11.17
CA ASP A 105 -4.40 -11.99 9.72
C ASP A 105 -5.62 -11.43 8.96
N GLY A 106 -6.75 -11.24 9.65
CA GLY A 106 -7.99 -10.73 9.08
C GLY A 106 -8.76 -11.72 8.20
N GLN A 107 -8.37 -12.99 8.15
CA GLN A 107 -8.93 -13.96 7.20
C GLN A 107 -10.43 -14.25 7.37
N TYR A 108 -10.98 -13.96 8.55
CA TYR A 108 -12.42 -14.16 8.88
C TYR A 108 -13.27 -12.90 8.65
N GLY A 109 -12.72 -11.88 7.96
CA GLY A 109 -13.38 -10.61 7.71
C GLY A 109 -13.42 -9.72 8.96
N PRO A 110 -14.42 -8.82 9.07
CA PRO A 110 -14.49 -7.83 10.15
C PRO A 110 -14.43 -8.49 11.53
N ASN A 111 -13.32 -8.27 12.22
CA ASN A 111 -13.05 -8.77 13.58
C ASN A 111 -13.20 -7.66 14.65
N LEU A 112 -13.58 -6.45 14.24
CA LEU A 112 -13.94 -5.34 15.12
C LEU A 112 -15.40 -4.94 14.89
N ALA A 113 -16.13 -4.78 16.00
CA ALA A 113 -17.49 -4.24 16.04
C ALA A 113 -17.53 -2.87 16.72
N CYS A 114 -18.49 -2.03 16.33
CA CYS A 114 -18.80 -0.81 17.06
C CYS A 114 -19.24 -1.17 18.50
N ALA A 115 -18.61 -0.56 19.50
CA ALA A 115 -18.91 -0.82 20.92
C ALA A 115 -20.33 -0.38 21.31
N THR A 116 -20.96 0.53 20.55
CA THR A 116 -22.29 1.06 20.84
C THR A 116 -23.41 0.19 20.27
N CYS A 117 -23.34 -0.23 19.01
CA CYS A 117 -24.41 -0.97 18.34
C CYS A 117 -24.07 -2.43 17.99
N GLY A 118 -22.82 -2.85 18.19
CA GLY A 118 -22.37 -4.21 17.89
C GLY A 118 -22.20 -4.53 16.41
N CYS A 119 -22.47 -3.60 15.48
CA CYS A 119 -22.26 -3.82 14.06
C CYS A 119 -20.77 -4.07 13.75
N PRO A 120 -20.41 -5.08 12.95
CA PRO A 120 -19.04 -5.24 12.44
C PRO A 120 -18.68 -4.04 11.55
N VAL A 121 -17.52 -3.43 11.79
CA VAL A 121 -17.12 -2.16 11.16
C VAL A 121 -15.71 -2.16 10.59
N ALA A 122 -14.84 -3.07 11.03
CA ALA A 122 -13.46 -3.08 10.58
C ALA A 122 -12.78 -4.45 10.76
N THR A 123 -11.69 -4.64 10.02
CA THR A 123 -10.78 -5.79 10.10
C THR A 123 -9.41 -5.29 10.54
N ARG A 124 -8.95 -5.73 11.72
CA ARG A 124 -7.58 -5.53 12.19
C ARG A 124 -6.67 -6.63 11.67
N VAL A 125 -5.52 -6.22 11.14
CA VAL A 125 -4.43 -7.08 10.69
C VAL A 125 -3.15 -6.68 11.44
N ASP A 126 -2.54 -7.64 12.14
CA ASP A 126 -1.27 -7.49 12.86
C ASP A 126 -0.51 -8.82 13.09
N ASP A 127 -0.76 -9.83 12.24
CA ASP A 127 -0.01 -11.09 12.26
C ASP A 127 1.39 -10.96 11.62
N CYS A 128 2.27 -11.92 11.86
CA CYS A 128 3.62 -11.90 11.35
C CYS A 128 3.67 -11.92 9.81
N GLY A 129 4.57 -11.12 9.27
CA GLY A 129 4.72 -10.87 7.85
C GLY A 129 3.66 -9.96 7.24
N PHE A 130 2.67 -9.48 7.99
CA PHE A 130 1.71 -8.49 7.53
C PHE A 130 2.03 -7.11 8.09
N TRP A 131 1.83 -6.08 7.28
CA TRP A 131 1.83 -4.70 7.74
C TRP A 131 0.67 -4.46 8.69
N GLN A 132 0.93 -3.81 9.82
CA GLN A 132 -0.12 -3.58 10.82
C GLN A 132 -1.09 -2.51 10.33
N VAL A 133 -2.37 -2.84 10.24
CA VAL A 133 -3.40 -1.94 9.71
C VAL A 133 -4.77 -2.32 10.24
N VAL A 134 -5.65 -1.34 10.33
CA VAL A 134 -7.08 -1.58 10.48
C VAL A 134 -7.79 -1.10 9.22
N TRP A 135 -8.46 -2.03 8.55
CA TRP A 135 -9.29 -1.77 7.38
C TRP A 135 -10.74 -1.55 7.81
N LEU A 136 -11.24 -0.32 7.74
CA LEU A 136 -12.65 -0.03 7.94
C LEU A 136 -13.47 -0.49 6.73
N GLU A 137 -14.62 -1.09 6.99
CA GLU A 137 -15.56 -1.52 5.98
C GLU A 137 -16.27 -0.29 5.38
N PRO A 138 -16.19 -0.07 4.06
CA PRO A 138 -16.63 1.18 3.43
C PRO A 138 -18.14 1.44 3.59
N GLU A 139 -18.94 0.38 3.69
CA GLU A 139 -20.38 0.48 3.90
C GLU A 139 -20.78 0.60 5.39
N ALA A 140 -19.88 0.23 6.31
CA ALA A 140 -20.13 0.24 7.75
C ALA A 140 -19.68 1.52 8.44
N VAL A 141 -18.94 2.37 7.73
CA VAL A 141 -18.45 3.67 8.24
C VAL A 141 -18.81 4.81 7.28
N ARG A 142 -18.90 6.02 7.83
CA ARG A 142 -19.05 7.25 7.04
C ARG A 142 -18.04 8.30 7.49
N PRO A 143 -17.42 9.04 6.57
CA PRO A 143 -16.56 10.16 6.93
C PRO A 143 -17.41 11.30 7.49
N VAL A 144 -16.91 11.93 8.54
CA VAL A 144 -17.45 13.15 9.14
C VAL A 144 -16.35 14.19 9.16
N SER A 145 -16.57 15.29 8.43
CA SER A 145 -15.67 16.45 8.43
C SER A 145 -15.59 17.05 9.83
N VAL A 146 -14.37 17.31 10.29
CA VAL A 146 -14.12 17.95 11.58
C VAL A 146 -13.12 19.09 11.42
N ASP A 147 -13.32 20.15 12.20
CA ASP A 147 -12.40 21.27 12.27
C ASP A 147 -11.07 20.86 12.89
N GLY A 148 -10.00 21.49 12.41
CA GLY A 148 -8.65 21.29 12.91
C GLY A 148 -7.61 21.59 11.84
N PRO A 149 -6.33 21.70 12.25
CA PRO A 149 -5.25 21.89 11.31
C PRO A 149 -5.22 20.71 10.32
N VAL A 150 -5.19 21.04 9.03
CA VAL A 150 -4.95 20.05 7.98
C VAL A 150 -3.51 19.57 8.14
N GLN A 151 -3.27 18.27 8.04
CA GLN A 151 -1.91 17.74 8.02
C GLN A 151 -1.15 18.39 6.85
N ARG A 152 -0.05 19.07 7.17
CA ARG A 152 0.79 19.72 6.16
C ARG A 152 1.37 18.66 5.22
N VAL A 153 1.17 18.85 3.93
CA VAL A 153 1.91 18.12 2.89
C VAL A 153 3.34 18.66 2.91
N ILE A 154 4.29 17.76 3.10
CA ILE A 154 5.72 18.04 3.10
C ILE A 154 6.13 18.33 1.67
N ASP A 155 6.97 19.34 1.45
CA ASP A 155 7.49 19.61 0.10
C ASP A 155 8.47 18.51 -0.32
N TRP A 156 8.60 18.27 -1.62
CA TRP A 156 9.54 17.29 -2.16
C TRP A 156 10.99 17.44 -1.67
N THR A 157 11.44 18.67 -1.44
CA THR A 157 12.78 18.98 -0.94
C THR A 157 12.97 18.69 0.55
N GLU A 158 11.86 18.58 1.29
CA GLU A 158 11.81 18.31 2.73
C GLU A 158 11.49 16.83 3.04
N LEU A 159 11.23 16.00 2.02
CA LEU A 159 10.90 14.59 2.21
C LEU A 159 12.09 13.81 2.79
N PRO A 160 11.86 12.95 3.81
CA PRO A 160 12.90 12.10 4.34
C PRO A 160 13.31 11.05 3.30
N SER A 161 14.62 10.79 3.21
CA SER A 161 15.15 9.68 2.44
C SER A 161 15.08 8.39 3.25
N THR A 162 14.49 7.34 2.68
CA THR A 162 14.50 5.99 3.26
C THR A 162 15.59 5.16 2.59
N PRO A 163 16.57 4.62 3.33
CA PRO A 163 17.63 3.80 2.73
C PRO A 163 17.08 2.48 2.17
N PRO A 164 17.69 1.95 1.08
CA PRO A 164 17.28 0.68 0.46
C PRO A 164 17.61 -0.55 1.31
N VAL A 165 18.52 -0.40 2.27
CA VAL A 165 18.88 -1.41 3.25
C VAL A 165 18.48 -0.95 4.65
N ASP A 166 17.96 -1.88 5.44
CA ASP A 166 17.62 -1.66 6.83
C ASP A 166 18.88 -1.55 7.72
N PRO A 167 18.74 -1.16 9.01
CA PRO A 167 19.89 -1.04 9.91
C PRO A 167 20.67 -2.35 10.16
N CYS A 168 20.08 -3.50 9.84
CA CYS A 168 20.72 -4.81 9.93
C CYS A 168 21.43 -5.22 8.63
N GLY A 169 21.34 -4.40 7.57
CA GLY A 169 21.95 -4.63 6.27
C GLY A 169 21.10 -5.48 5.33
N TYR A 170 19.85 -5.80 5.68
CA TYR A 170 18.93 -6.51 4.80
C TYR A 170 18.22 -5.54 3.85
N TRP A 171 17.78 -6.05 2.70
CA TRP A 171 16.98 -5.27 1.77
C TRP A 171 15.65 -4.85 2.41
N SER A 172 15.30 -3.57 2.26
CA SER A 172 14.09 -3.01 2.86
C SER A 172 12.83 -3.57 2.17
N PRO A 173 11.84 -4.07 2.95
CA PRO A 173 10.57 -4.56 2.39
C PRO A 173 9.84 -3.49 1.57
N GLN A 174 9.91 -2.23 2.02
CA GLN A 174 9.27 -1.09 1.38
C GLN A 174 9.91 -0.81 0.01
N TRP A 175 11.24 -0.91 -0.07
CA TRP A 175 11.97 -0.78 -1.32
C TRP A 175 11.69 -1.92 -2.28
N GLU A 176 11.56 -3.16 -1.78
CA GLU A 176 11.18 -4.30 -2.62
C GLU A 176 9.83 -4.07 -3.30
N ALA A 177 8.81 -3.64 -2.53
CA ALA A 177 7.49 -3.34 -3.08
C ALA A 177 7.54 -2.19 -4.09
N ALA A 178 8.22 -1.09 -3.76
CA ALA A 178 8.34 0.06 -4.65
C ALA A 178 9.05 -0.29 -5.96
N VAL A 179 10.13 -1.09 -5.90
CA VAL A 179 10.84 -1.60 -7.07
C VAL A 179 9.95 -2.51 -7.92
N ALA A 180 9.20 -3.41 -7.29
CA ALA A 180 8.31 -4.32 -8.00
C ALA A 180 7.20 -3.56 -8.75
N VAL A 181 6.59 -2.55 -8.11
CA VAL A 181 5.59 -1.67 -8.74
C VAL A 181 6.22 -0.86 -9.88
N ALA A 182 7.39 -0.26 -9.66
CA ALA A 182 8.11 0.48 -10.72
C ALA A 182 8.47 -0.42 -11.91
N LEU A 183 8.92 -1.65 -11.66
CA LEU A 183 9.21 -2.64 -12.70
C LEU A 183 7.94 -3.00 -13.50
N ALA A 184 6.81 -3.21 -12.83
CA ALA A 184 5.55 -3.51 -13.51
C ALA A 184 5.13 -2.36 -14.44
N HIS A 185 5.24 -1.11 -13.99
CA HIS A 185 5.00 0.06 -14.83
C HIS A 185 6.00 0.17 -15.99
N LEU A 186 7.27 -0.10 -15.73
CA LEU A 186 8.32 -0.09 -16.74
C LEU A 186 8.04 -1.11 -17.87
N LEU A 187 7.66 -2.33 -17.50
CA LEU A 187 7.31 -3.38 -18.47
C LEU A 187 6.05 -3.03 -19.25
N ALA A 188 5.07 -2.38 -18.62
CA ALA A 188 3.86 -1.94 -19.29
C ALA A 188 4.16 -0.84 -20.31
N VAL A 189 4.93 0.19 -19.93
CA VAL A 189 5.25 1.33 -20.80
C VAL A 189 6.27 0.98 -21.88
N SER A 190 7.11 -0.05 -21.68
CA SER A 190 8.05 -0.51 -22.72
C SER A 190 7.35 -1.16 -23.91
N GLY A 191 6.09 -1.57 -23.78
CA GLY A 191 5.35 -2.25 -24.85
C GLY A 191 6.00 -3.57 -25.28
N GLY A 192 6.80 -4.19 -24.42
CA GLY A 192 7.58 -5.40 -24.74
C GLY A 192 8.91 -5.14 -25.45
N GLN A 193 9.28 -3.88 -25.70
CA GLN A 193 10.57 -3.51 -26.28
C GLN A 193 11.68 -3.57 -25.23
N ARG A 194 12.92 -3.90 -25.66
CA ARG A 194 14.07 -3.94 -24.75
C ARG A 194 14.44 -2.53 -24.29
N VAL A 195 14.60 -2.35 -22.99
CA VAL A 195 14.91 -1.07 -22.35
C VAL A 195 16.36 -1.04 -21.87
N SER A 196 17.11 0.01 -22.20
CA SER A 196 18.40 0.26 -21.54
C SER A 196 18.19 0.92 -20.18
N VAL A 197 18.95 0.51 -19.18
CA VAL A 197 18.95 1.11 -17.84
C VAL A 197 20.22 1.93 -17.61
N PRO A 198 20.14 3.08 -16.91
CA PRO A 198 21.31 3.83 -16.47
C PRO A 198 22.20 2.96 -15.58
N GLU A 199 23.52 3.12 -15.69
CA GLU A 199 24.47 2.46 -14.80
C GLU A 199 24.28 2.88 -13.32
N GLY A 200 24.83 2.09 -12.41
CA GLY A 200 24.73 2.31 -10.96
C GLY A 200 23.51 1.63 -10.32
N PRO A 201 22.94 2.19 -9.23
CA PRO A 201 21.91 1.52 -8.44
C PRO A 201 20.67 1.10 -9.23
N VAL A 202 20.28 1.86 -10.26
CA VAL A 202 19.13 1.51 -11.12
C VAL A 202 19.42 0.22 -11.91
N ALA A 203 20.63 0.10 -12.47
CA ALA A 203 21.03 -1.12 -13.15
C ALA A 203 21.09 -2.31 -12.19
N GLU A 204 21.64 -2.14 -10.99
CA GLU A 204 21.73 -3.20 -9.98
C GLU A 204 20.35 -3.77 -9.63
N VAL A 205 19.34 -2.91 -9.56
CA VAL A 205 17.97 -3.27 -9.22
C VAL A 205 17.19 -3.87 -10.40
N PHE A 206 17.22 -3.24 -11.57
CA PHE A 206 16.30 -3.57 -12.67
C PHE A 206 16.89 -4.47 -13.76
N ARG A 207 18.21 -4.45 -14.00
CA ARG A 207 18.83 -5.09 -15.18
C ARG A 207 18.51 -6.57 -15.26
N ARG A 208 18.70 -7.31 -14.16
CA ARG A 208 18.44 -8.76 -14.12
C ARG A 208 16.99 -9.10 -14.49
N ALA A 209 16.03 -8.33 -13.98
CA ALA A 209 14.61 -8.56 -14.24
C ALA A 209 14.26 -8.23 -15.71
N ILE A 210 14.75 -7.08 -16.21
CA ILE A 210 14.60 -6.67 -17.61
C ILE A 210 15.16 -7.73 -18.57
N ASP A 211 16.38 -8.20 -18.31
CA ASP A 211 17.05 -9.21 -19.15
C ASP A 211 16.33 -10.56 -19.15
N SER A 212 15.58 -10.84 -18.08
CA SER A 212 14.79 -12.08 -17.95
C SER A 212 13.39 -11.98 -18.56
N LEU A 213 12.79 -10.79 -18.53
CA LEU A 213 11.37 -10.58 -18.88
C LEU A 213 11.16 -9.97 -20.27
N LEU A 214 12.16 -9.28 -20.83
CA LEU A 214 12.09 -8.65 -22.15
C LEU A 214 12.97 -9.37 -23.18
N PRO A 215 12.64 -9.30 -24.49
CA PRO A 215 13.40 -9.98 -25.52
C PRO A 215 14.89 -9.60 -25.54
N PRO A 216 15.79 -10.55 -25.85
CA PRO A 216 17.20 -10.26 -26.05
C PRO A 216 17.39 -9.41 -27.32
N GLY A 217 18.33 -8.46 -27.29
CA GLY A 217 18.61 -7.59 -28.43
C GLY A 217 19.18 -6.23 -28.01
N PRO A 218 19.51 -5.36 -28.97
CA PRO A 218 19.85 -3.97 -28.67
C PRO A 218 18.66 -3.26 -28.00
N PRO A 219 18.91 -2.30 -27.10
CA PRO A 219 17.83 -1.52 -26.50
C PRO A 219 17.17 -0.63 -27.57
N GLU A 220 15.84 -0.65 -27.59
CA GLU A 220 15.01 0.20 -28.45
C GLU A 220 14.39 1.37 -27.66
N ARG A 221 14.40 1.26 -26.33
CA ARG A 221 13.88 2.24 -25.38
C ARG A 221 14.93 2.59 -24.34
N HIS A 222 14.85 3.79 -23.79
CA HIS A 222 15.83 4.29 -22.82
C HIS A 222 15.15 4.75 -21.53
N LEU A 223 15.53 4.12 -20.42
CA LEU A 223 15.14 4.56 -19.08
C LEU A 223 16.07 5.68 -18.62
N VAL A 224 15.50 6.77 -18.13
CA VAL A 224 16.23 7.86 -17.49
C VAL A 224 15.70 8.10 -16.07
N LEU A 225 16.57 8.54 -15.16
CA LEU A 225 16.16 9.00 -13.84
C LEU A 225 15.74 10.47 -13.90
N ALA A 226 14.57 10.78 -13.34
CA ALA A 226 14.15 12.16 -13.12
C ALA A 226 13.54 12.32 -11.72
N GLY A 227 13.71 13.49 -11.11
CA GLY A 227 13.32 13.72 -9.73
C GLY A 227 13.96 14.96 -9.11
N PRO A 228 13.74 15.21 -7.81
CA PRO A 228 14.34 16.32 -7.09
C PRO A 228 15.86 16.36 -7.27
N GLY A 229 16.39 17.51 -7.70
CA GLY A 229 17.84 17.70 -7.90
C GLY A 229 18.42 17.06 -9.16
N LEU A 230 17.61 16.40 -10.01
CA LEU A 230 18.04 15.83 -11.28
C LEU A 230 17.55 16.69 -12.45
N SER A 231 18.44 16.99 -13.41
CA SER A 231 18.14 17.84 -14.58
C SER A 231 18.12 17.06 -15.90
N ALA A 232 17.94 15.74 -15.85
CA ALA A 232 18.02 14.91 -17.05
C ALA A 232 16.85 15.22 -18.02
N PRO A 233 17.11 15.52 -19.30
CA PRO A 233 16.05 15.63 -20.29
C PRO A 233 15.38 14.27 -20.47
N ILE A 234 14.06 14.24 -20.37
CA ILE A 234 13.28 13.01 -20.53
C ILE A 234 13.15 12.75 -22.03
N THR A 235 13.87 11.73 -22.50
CA THR A 235 13.92 11.39 -23.92
C THR A 235 12.93 10.30 -24.32
N ASP A 236 12.56 9.42 -23.38
CA ASP A 236 11.70 8.25 -23.65
C ASP A 236 10.95 7.81 -22.39
N ILE A 237 11.54 6.96 -21.54
CA ILE A 237 10.89 6.50 -20.29
C ILE A 237 11.58 7.13 -19.08
N ALA A 238 10.81 7.80 -18.21
CA ALA A 238 11.33 8.35 -16.96
C ALA A 238 10.96 7.49 -15.75
N LEU A 239 11.96 7.11 -14.95
CA LEU A 239 11.77 6.61 -13.60
C LEU A 239 11.78 7.79 -12.64
N VAL A 240 10.64 8.04 -12.02
CA VAL A 240 10.39 9.21 -11.19
C VAL A 240 9.76 8.84 -9.85
N PRO A 241 10.01 9.63 -8.78
CA PRO A 241 9.38 9.37 -7.50
C PRO A 241 7.90 9.75 -7.51
N ARG A 242 7.14 9.10 -6.63
CA ARG A 242 5.75 9.45 -6.31
C ARG A 242 5.69 9.98 -4.89
N HIS A 243 4.90 11.04 -4.68
CA HIS A 243 4.79 11.71 -3.40
C HIS A 243 4.10 10.79 -2.39
N PRO A 244 4.70 10.47 -1.23
CA PRO A 244 4.14 9.48 -0.30
C PRO A 244 2.82 9.95 0.33
N GLN A 245 2.61 11.26 0.49
CA GLN A 245 1.38 11.78 1.09
C GLN A 245 0.27 12.05 0.07
N THR A 246 0.59 12.43 -1.17
CA THR A 246 -0.43 12.86 -2.16
C THR A 246 -0.62 11.84 -3.27
N GLY A 247 0.36 10.98 -3.51
CA GLY A 247 0.36 10.04 -4.63
C GLY A 247 0.67 10.71 -5.97
N GLU A 248 0.97 12.00 -5.97
CA GLU A 248 1.34 12.74 -7.17
C GLU A 248 2.70 12.26 -7.68
N VAL A 249 2.78 12.06 -8.99
CA VAL A 249 4.04 11.74 -9.66
C VAL A 249 4.86 13.02 -9.79
N TRP A 250 6.18 12.94 -9.62
CA TRP A 250 7.07 14.08 -9.80
C TRP A 250 6.84 14.76 -11.16
N PRO A 251 6.66 16.10 -11.19
CA PRO A 251 6.38 16.82 -12.42
C PRO A 251 7.56 16.71 -13.37
N CYS A 252 7.27 16.13 -14.53
CA CYS A 252 8.20 15.95 -15.63
C CYS A 252 7.80 16.92 -16.74
N ASN A 253 8.61 17.94 -17.02
CA ASN A 253 8.36 18.81 -18.17
C ASN A 253 8.61 17.99 -19.44
N THR A 254 7.54 17.51 -20.09
CA THR A 254 7.62 17.09 -21.49
C THR A 254 7.86 18.35 -22.32
N PRO A 255 8.85 18.38 -23.23
CA PRO A 255 8.96 19.49 -24.18
C PRO A 255 7.62 19.64 -24.90
N ALA A 256 7.09 20.87 -24.96
CA ALA A 256 5.89 21.14 -25.73
C ALA A 256 6.11 20.69 -27.19
N GLU A 257 5.18 19.91 -27.72
CA GLU A 257 5.09 19.72 -29.16
C GLU A 257 4.70 21.08 -29.76
N ASP A 258 5.69 21.81 -30.29
CA ASP A 258 5.45 22.95 -31.17
C ASP A 258 4.70 22.42 -32.41
N GLN A 259 3.40 22.73 -32.49
CA GLN A 259 2.57 22.57 -33.69
C GLN A 259 2.87 23.66 -34.73
#